data_AF-A0A7Y2A5H6-F1
#
_entry.id   AF-A0A7Y2A5H6-F1
#
_cell.length_a   1.000
_cell.length_b   1.000
_cell.length_c   1.000
_cell.angle_alpha   90.00
_cell.angle_beta   90.00
_cell.angle_gamma   90.00
#
_symmetry.space_group_name_H-M   'P 1'
#
loop_
_entity.id
_entity.type
_entity.pdbx_description
1 polymer ?
#
loop_
_entity_poly.entity_id
_entity_poly.type
_entity_poly.pdbx_seq_one_letter_code
_entity_poly.pdbx_strand_id
1 'polypeptide(L)'
;SGAVLQAVESGLLLMEEIGYRGDDAVMAFRSLFWHTVGFTLVHHNFEAFPADGPGGLREAVGAVDTDTHPTFARHLPSFTTVDGDELFFHTTRLIVAGLLGDAPATSAPESQEQQ
;
A
#
# COMPACT_ATOMS: atom_id res chain seq x y z
N SER A 1 12.10 16.14 14.65
CA SER A 1 12.79 14.83 14.56
C SER A 1 12.19 13.78 15.48
N GLY A 2 11.87 14.09 16.75
CA GLY A 2 11.33 13.10 17.71
C GLY A 2 10.05 12.38 17.30
N ALA A 3 9.06 13.08 16.72
CA ALA A 3 7.80 12.46 16.30
C ALA A 3 7.98 11.40 15.19
N VAL A 4 8.91 11.62 14.26
CA VAL A 4 9.19 10.65 13.18
C VAL A 4 9.84 9.39 13.75
N LEU A 5 10.80 9.55 14.67
CA LEU A 5 11.43 8.41 15.33
C LEU A 5 10.42 7.60 16.14
N GLN A 6 9.51 8.26 16.84
CA GLN A 6 8.44 7.59 17.58
C GLN A 6 7.48 6.83 16.65
N ALA A 7 7.12 7.40 15.49
CA ALA A 7 6.27 6.71 14.52
C ALA A 7 6.95 5.46 13.93
N VAL A 8 8.26 5.53 13.66
CA VAL A 8 9.05 4.39 13.18
C VAL A 8 9.12 3.31 14.25
N GLU A 9 9.43 3.68 15.50
CA GLU A 9 9.48 2.75 16.64
C GLU A 9 8.15 2.02 16.82
N SER A 10 7.04 2.76 16.92
CA SER A 10 5.71 2.17 17.05
C SER A 10 5.35 1.26 15.86
N GLY A 11 5.74 1.65 14.64
CA GLY A 11 5.51 0.86 13.45
C GLY A 11 6.25 -0.47 13.47
N LEU A 12 7.52 -0.47 13.89
CA LEU A 12 8.32 -1.69 14.02
C LEU A 12 7.79 -2.61 15.13
N LEU A 13 7.40 -2.05 16.28
CA LEU A 13 6.76 -2.80 17.36
C LEU A 13 5.49 -3.51 16.89
N LEU A 14 4.65 -2.84 16.11
CA LEU A 14 3.44 -3.46 15.53
C LEU A 14 3.79 -4.61 14.57
N MET A 15 4.84 -4.48 13.75
CA MET A 15 5.27 -5.56 12.86
C MET A 15 5.77 -6.78 13.68
N GLU A 16 6.47 -6.51 14.78
CA GLU A 16 6.92 -7.54 15.70
C GLU A 16 5.78 -8.23 16.46
N GLU A 17 4.73 -7.51 16.81
CA GLU A 17 3.52 -8.05 17.44
C GLU A 17 2.77 -9.02 16.52
N ILE A 18 2.73 -8.72 15.22
CA ILE A 18 2.10 -9.61 14.22
C ILE A 18 3.03 -10.72 13.72
N GLY A 19 4.24 -10.84 14.28
CA GLY A 19 5.11 -12.00 14.07
C GLY A 19 6.30 -11.80 13.12
N TYR A 20 6.46 -10.63 12.50
CA TYR A 20 7.67 -10.33 11.73
C TYR A 20 8.87 -10.10 12.66
N ARG A 21 10.09 -10.36 12.17
CA ARG A 21 11.34 -10.18 12.92
C ARG A 21 12.42 -9.58 12.04
N GLY A 22 13.37 -8.86 12.65
CA GLY A 22 14.58 -8.37 11.98
C GLY A 22 14.29 -7.60 10.69
N ASP A 23 14.98 -7.97 9.61
CA ASP A 23 14.84 -7.31 8.31
C ASP A 23 13.42 -7.44 7.72
N ASP A 24 12.71 -8.53 8.00
CA ASP A 24 11.34 -8.72 7.51
C ASP A 24 10.37 -7.76 8.20
N ALA A 25 10.56 -7.48 9.49
CA ALA A 25 9.76 -6.46 10.20
C ALA A 25 10.00 -5.06 9.61
N VAL A 26 11.25 -4.75 9.25
CA VAL A 26 11.60 -3.50 8.59
C VAL A 26 10.95 -3.39 7.22
N MET A 27 10.94 -4.47 6.43
CA MET A 27 10.32 -4.49 5.10
C MET A 27 8.79 -4.40 5.17
N ALA A 28 8.16 -5.08 6.12
CA ALA A 28 6.73 -4.99 6.39
C ALA A 28 6.31 -3.55 6.77
N PHE A 29 7.03 -2.95 7.73
CA PHE A 29 6.81 -1.56 8.13
C PHE A 29 7.00 -0.60 6.93
N ARG A 30 8.10 -0.75 6.19
CA ARG A 30 8.41 0.10 5.04
C ARG A 30 7.33 0.05 3.97
N SER A 31 6.69 -1.10 3.77
CA SER A 31 5.61 -1.24 2.79
C SER A 31 4.44 -0.31 3.11
N LEU A 32 3.98 -0.30 4.38
CA LEU A 32 2.93 0.62 4.84
C LEU A 32 3.37 2.08 4.85
N PHE A 33 4.60 2.34 5.31
CA PHE A 33 5.16 3.68 5.39
C PHE A 33 5.27 4.32 4.01
N TRP A 34 5.87 3.61 3.04
CA TRP A 34 6.06 4.12 1.68
C TRP A 34 4.74 4.24 0.92
N HIS A 35 3.78 3.35 1.16
CA HIS A 35 2.42 3.50 0.64
C HIS A 35 1.79 4.82 1.12
N THR A 36 1.84 5.08 2.42
CA THR A 36 1.23 6.28 3.01
C THR A 36 1.91 7.57 2.54
N VAL A 37 3.24 7.60 2.53
CA VAL A 37 4.02 8.75 2.06
C VAL A 37 3.80 8.97 0.57
N GLY A 38 3.85 7.89 -0.24
CA GLY A 38 3.63 7.95 -1.68
C GLY A 38 2.25 8.49 -2.02
N PHE A 39 1.20 7.99 -1.36
CA PHE A 39 -0.16 8.51 -1.52
C PHE A 39 -0.25 9.99 -1.15
N THR A 40 0.30 10.39 0.00
CA THR A 40 0.24 11.79 0.45
C THR A 40 0.99 12.74 -0.50
N LEU A 41 2.14 12.32 -1.03
CA LEU A 41 2.90 13.11 -2.00
C LEU A 41 2.15 13.27 -3.33
N VAL A 42 1.48 12.21 -3.78
CA VAL A 42 0.63 12.28 -4.99
C VAL A 42 -0.62 13.13 -4.72
N HIS A 43 -1.23 13.02 -3.54
CA HIS A 43 -2.44 13.76 -3.22
C HIS A 43 -2.19 15.26 -2.99
N HIS A 44 -1.03 15.63 -2.44
CA HIS A 44 -0.74 17.03 -2.08
C HIS A 44 -0.05 17.83 -3.20
N ASN A 45 0.78 17.20 -4.03
CA ASN A 45 1.58 17.91 -5.04
C ASN A 45 0.94 17.96 -6.43
N PHE A 46 -0.21 17.33 -6.60
CA PHE A 46 -0.90 17.28 -7.88
C PHE A 46 -2.24 18.00 -7.76
N GLU A 47 -2.33 19.22 -8.29
CA GLU A 47 -3.61 19.93 -8.49
C GLU A 47 -4.57 19.13 -9.40
N ALA A 48 -4.01 18.23 -10.21
CA ALA A 48 -4.68 17.20 -10.99
C ALA A 48 -3.73 15.99 -11.08
N PHE A 49 -4.24 14.76 -10.98
CA PHE A 49 -3.44 13.53 -10.99
C PHE A 49 -2.46 13.56 -12.20
N PRO A 50 -1.28 12.92 -12.19
CA PRO A 50 -0.41 12.83 -13.38
C PRO A 50 -1.16 12.37 -14.66
N ALA A 51 -2.31 11.74 -14.46
CA ALA A 51 -3.32 11.42 -15.46
C ALA A 51 -3.81 12.60 -16.31
N ASP A 52 -3.90 13.81 -15.75
CA ASP A 52 -4.63 14.94 -16.32
C ASP A 52 -3.75 15.89 -17.16
N GLY A 53 -2.44 15.65 -17.23
CA GLY A 53 -1.51 16.39 -18.10
C GLY A 53 -1.48 15.85 -19.55
N PRO A 54 -0.90 16.60 -20.51
CA PRO A 54 -0.67 16.11 -21.88
C PRO A 54 0.21 14.85 -21.89
N GLY A 55 -0.20 13.82 -22.62
CA GLY A 55 0.39 12.49 -22.59
C GLY A 55 0.06 11.67 -21.34
N GLY A 56 -0.80 12.20 -20.45
CA GLY A 56 -1.23 11.56 -19.23
C GLY A 56 -2.26 10.45 -19.45
N LEU A 57 -2.55 9.72 -18.38
CA LEU A 57 -3.50 8.61 -18.35
C LEU A 57 -4.89 8.96 -18.88
N ARG A 58 -5.37 10.21 -18.72
CA ARG A 58 -6.66 10.66 -19.25
C ARG A 58 -6.68 10.69 -20.79
N GLU A 59 -5.60 11.17 -21.40
CA GLU A 59 -5.43 11.16 -22.85
C GLU A 59 -5.28 9.72 -23.36
N ALA A 60 -4.50 8.90 -22.66
CA ALA A 60 -4.34 7.48 -22.98
C ALA A 60 -5.67 6.71 -22.93
N VAL A 61 -6.51 6.96 -21.91
CA VAL A 61 -7.86 6.40 -21.77
C VAL A 61 -8.75 6.76 -22.95
N GLY A 62 -8.72 8.02 -23.41
CA GLY A 62 -9.50 8.48 -24.57
C GLY A 62 -9.04 7.89 -25.90
N ALA A 63 -7.81 7.40 -25.96
CA ALA A 63 -7.18 6.82 -27.16
C ALA A 63 -7.09 5.28 -27.12
N VAL A 64 -7.70 4.61 -26.14
CA VAL A 64 -7.63 3.14 -26.03
C VAL A 64 -8.29 2.47 -27.23
N ASP A 65 -7.47 1.70 -27.95
CA ASP A 65 -7.90 0.82 -29.02
C ASP A 65 -8.28 -0.56 -28.45
N THR A 66 -9.52 -0.99 -28.69
CA THR A 66 -10.08 -2.25 -28.22
C THR A 66 -9.40 -3.48 -28.81
N ASP A 67 -8.85 -3.36 -30.01
CA ASP A 67 -8.24 -4.49 -30.72
C ASP A 67 -6.85 -4.79 -30.17
N THR A 68 -6.12 -3.75 -29.77
CA THR A 68 -4.77 -3.88 -29.19
C THR A 68 -4.76 -3.96 -27.66
N HIS A 69 -5.78 -3.40 -26.98
CA HIS A 69 -5.88 -3.36 -25.52
C HIS A 69 -7.24 -3.84 -24.97
N PRO A 70 -7.70 -5.05 -25.34
CA PRO A 70 -9.06 -5.52 -25.01
C PRO A 70 -9.31 -5.64 -23.50
N THR A 71 -8.29 -5.95 -22.70
CA THR A 71 -8.45 -6.00 -21.23
C THR A 71 -8.65 -4.62 -20.64
N PHE A 72 -7.90 -3.62 -21.08
CA PHE A 72 -8.06 -2.27 -20.55
C PHE A 72 -9.40 -1.67 -20.97
N ALA A 73 -9.79 -1.86 -22.24
CA ALA A 73 -11.09 -1.42 -22.75
C ALA A 73 -12.28 -1.98 -21.95
N ARG A 74 -12.23 -3.23 -21.49
CA ARG A 74 -13.28 -3.82 -20.65
C ARG A 74 -13.42 -3.17 -19.28
N HIS A 75 -12.35 -2.59 -18.74
CA HIS A 75 -12.32 -2.00 -17.40
C HIS A 75 -12.31 -0.47 -17.39
N LEU A 76 -12.25 0.16 -18.57
CA LEU A 76 -12.18 1.61 -18.76
C LEU A 76 -13.21 2.39 -17.92
N PRO A 77 -14.51 2.01 -17.89
CA PRO A 77 -15.50 2.76 -17.13
C PRO A 77 -15.21 2.81 -15.62
N SER A 78 -14.74 1.70 -15.06
CA SER A 78 -14.38 1.61 -13.63
C SER A 78 -13.04 2.27 -13.33
N PHE A 79 -12.12 2.27 -14.29
CA PHE A 79 -10.79 2.82 -14.12
C PHE A 79 -10.78 4.35 -14.02
N THR A 80 -11.72 5.03 -14.69
CA THR A 80 -11.80 6.50 -14.70
C THR A 80 -12.51 7.12 -13.50
N THR A 81 -13.19 6.31 -12.69
CA THR A 81 -13.95 6.75 -11.52
C THR A 81 -13.25 6.31 -10.25
N VAL A 82 -12.30 7.11 -9.76
CA VAL A 82 -11.58 6.81 -8.53
C VAL A 82 -11.61 8.01 -7.60
N ASP A 83 -12.18 7.81 -6.42
CA ASP A 83 -12.00 8.68 -5.27
C ASP A 83 -10.64 8.34 -4.62
N GLY A 84 -9.79 9.36 -4.41
CA GLY A 84 -8.46 9.19 -3.84
C GLY A 84 -8.50 8.64 -2.42
N ASP A 85 -9.41 9.10 -1.58
CA ASP A 85 -9.53 8.65 -0.19
C ASP A 85 -10.03 7.21 -0.15
N GLU A 86 -11.02 6.86 -0.97
CA GLU A 86 -11.50 5.48 -1.10
C GLU A 86 -10.37 4.55 -1.56
N LEU A 87 -9.58 4.98 -2.56
CA LEU A 87 -8.43 4.23 -3.04
C LEU A 87 -7.39 4.05 -1.93
N PHE A 88 -7.10 5.08 -1.14
CA PHE A 88 -6.14 5.00 -0.03
C PHE A 88 -6.59 3.98 1.01
N PHE A 89 -7.85 4.03 1.46
CA PHE A 89 -8.36 3.07 2.43
C PHE A 89 -8.41 1.65 1.85
N HIS A 90 -8.81 1.48 0.60
CA HIS A 90 -8.86 0.18 -0.06
C HIS A 90 -7.47 -0.45 -0.16
N THR A 91 -6.48 0.28 -0.67
CA THR A 91 -5.11 -0.19 -0.82
C THR A 91 -4.43 -0.45 0.53
N THR A 92 -4.68 0.38 1.55
CA THR A 92 -4.19 0.15 2.92
C THR A 92 -4.74 -1.16 3.47
N ARG A 93 -6.04 -1.44 3.30
CA ARG A 93 -6.64 -2.72 3.73
C ARG A 93 -6.02 -3.92 3.02
N LEU A 94 -5.75 -3.82 1.71
CA LEU A 94 -5.09 -4.89 0.97
C LEU A 94 -3.67 -5.15 1.47
N ILE A 95 -2.88 -4.10 1.74
CA ILE A 95 -1.54 -4.23 2.29
C ILE A 95 -1.59 -4.88 3.67
N VAL A 96 -2.45 -4.40 4.56
CA VAL A 96 -2.62 -4.99 5.90
C VAL A 96 -3.06 -6.45 5.81
N ALA A 97 -4.01 -6.78 4.94
CA ALA A 97 -4.45 -8.16 4.74
C ALA A 97 -3.30 -9.06 4.25
N GLY A 98 -2.47 -8.57 3.31
CA GLY A 98 -1.27 -9.28 2.86
C GLY A 98 -0.26 -9.51 3.99
N LEU A 99 0.04 -8.46 4.77
CA LEU A 99 0.94 -8.56 5.93
C LEU A 99 0.44 -9.55 6.99
N LEU A 100 -0.86 -9.58 7.25
CA LEU A 100 -1.45 -10.54 8.20
C LEU A 100 -1.51 -11.97 7.64
N GLY A 101 -1.64 -12.12 6.31
CA GLY A 101 -1.65 -13.42 5.65
C GLY A 101 -0.26 -14.06 5.52
N ASP A 102 0.77 -13.24 5.33
CA ASP A 102 2.17 -13.67 5.18
C ASP A 102 2.93 -13.68 6.52
N ALA A 103 2.31 -13.20 7.60
CA ALA A 103 2.88 -13.24 8.94
C ALA A 103 3.28 -14.68 9.32
N PRO A 104 4.52 -14.91 9.78
CA PRO A 104 4.92 -16.23 10.29
C PRO A 104 3.93 -16.65 11.37
N ALA A 105 3.41 -17.88 11.28
CA ALA A 105 2.58 -18.45 12.33
C ALA A 105 3.31 -18.26 13.66
N THR A 106 2.68 -17.56 14.60
CA THR A 106 3.27 -17.26 15.90
C THR A 106 3.58 -18.59 16.57
N SER A 107 4.86 -18.97 16.60
CA SER A 107 5.32 -20.08 17.43
C SER A 107 4.95 -19.72 18.86
N ALA A 108 3.98 -20.45 19.43
CA ALA A 108 3.59 -20.28 20.82
C ALA A 108 4.85 -20.35 21.71
N PRO A 109 4.93 -19.56 22.79
CA PRO A 109 6.06 -19.64 23.70
C PRO A 109 6.19 -21.08 24.20
N GLU A 110 7.33 -21.71 23.91
CA GLU A 110 7.71 -22.97 24.53
C GLU A 110 7.60 -22.78 26.03
N SER A 111 6.62 -23.45 26.63
CA SER A 111 6.56 -23.58 28.07
C SER A 111 7.81 -24.35 28.47
N GLN A 112 8.83 -23.63 28.93
CA GLN A 112 9.92 -24.20 29.70
C GLN A 112 9.34 -24.66 31.04
N GLU A 113 8.62 -25.78 30.98
CA GLU A 113 8.24 -26.53 32.15
C GLU A 113 9.50 -27.25 32.66
N GLN A 114 9.87 -26.87 33.87
CA GLN A 114 11.00 -27.35 34.63
C GLN A 114 11.00 -28.87 34.70
N GLN A 115 12.15 -29.49 34.42
CA GLN A 115 12.62 -30.71 35.07
C GLN A 115 14.11 -30.94 34.82
#